data_AF-A0A6L5HBF9-F1
#
_entry.id   AF-A0A6L5HBF9-F1
#
_cell.length_a   1.000
_cell.length_b   1.000
_cell.length_c   1.000
_cell.angle_alpha   90.00
_cell.angle_beta   90.00
_cell.angle_gamma   90.00
#
_symmetry.space_group_name_H-M   'P 1'
#
loop_
_entity.id
_entity.type
_entity.pdbx_description
1 polymer ?
#
loop_
_entity_poly.entity_id
_entity_poly.type
_entity_poly.pdbx_seq_one_letter_code
_entity_poly.pdbx_strand_id
1 'polypeptide(L)' 'MLIGRNAPLDVLHANAAARVLAVTQLMETFSSRDVLDLKQLAATAMILLRDGCDLLNVLGWRLQPT' A
#
# COMPACT_ATOMS: atom_id res chain seq x y z
N MET A 1 -4.65 8.43 -0.77
CA MET A 1 -3.58 9.04 -1.59
C MET A 1 -4.01 8.96 -3.06
N LEU A 2 -4.03 10.05 -3.84
CA LEU A 2 -4.53 10.00 -5.23
C LEU A 2 -3.44 9.37 -6.14
N ILE A 3 -3.61 8.11 -6.54
CA ILE A 3 -2.69 7.49 -7.49
C ILE A 3 -2.89 8.20 -8.83
N GLY A 4 -1.86 8.91 -9.29
CA GLY A 4 -1.86 9.54 -10.60
C GLY A 4 -1.99 8.48 -11.67
N ARG A 5 -3.22 8.22 -12.14
CA ARG A 5 -3.53 7.14 -13.10
C ARG A 5 -2.73 7.25 -14.39
N ASN A 6 -2.22 8.44 -14.72
CA ASN A 6 -1.40 8.73 -15.91
C ASN A 6 0.12 8.75 -15.63
N ALA A 7 0.56 8.39 -14.43
CA ALA A 7 1.98 8.29 -14.13
C ALA A 7 2.64 7.17 -14.95
N PRO A 8 3.92 7.33 -15.34
CA PRO A 8 4.72 6.27 -15.93
C PRO A 8 4.72 4.98 -15.10
N LEU A 9 4.83 3.82 -15.77
CA LEU A 9 4.68 2.51 -15.12
C LEU A 9 5.77 2.24 -14.06
N ASP A 10 6.99 2.70 -14.30
CA ASP A 10 8.12 2.66 -13.37
C ASP A 10 7.85 3.51 -12.11
N VAL A 11 7.22 4.67 -12.26
CA VAL A 11 6.78 5.53 -11.14
C VAL A 11 5.67 4.86 -10.33
N LEU A 12 4.72 4.20 -11.01
CA LEU A 12 3.67 3.42 -10.35
C LEU A 12 4.26 2.23 -9.57
N HIS A 13 5.22 1.52 -10.16
CA HIS A 13 5.91 0.41 -9.51
C HIS A 13 6.70 0.88 -8.29
N ALA A 14 7.51 1.93 -8.42
CA ALA A 14 8.27 2.49 -7.31
C ALA A 14 7.36 2.93 -6.15
N ASN A 15 6.22 3.56 -6.46
CA ASN A 15 5.21 3.89 -5.46
C ASN A 15 4.59 2.65 -4.80
N ALA A 16 4.34 1.58 -5.56
CA ALA A 16 3.87 0.31 -5.01
C ALA A 16 4.87 -0.24 -3.99
N ALA A 17 6.13 -0.34 -4.40
CA ALA A 17 7.21 -0.88 -3.59
C ALA A 17 7.42 -0.06 -2.31
N ALA A 18 7.40 1.27 -2.42
CA ALA A 18 7.53 2.17 -1.27
C ALA A 18 6.39 1.98 -0.25
N ARG A 19 5.14 1.82 -0.71
CA ARG A 19 4.00 1.59 0.19
C ARG A 19 4.06 0.23 0.86
N VAL A 20 4.42 -0.81 0.10
CA VAL A 20 4.61 -2.16 0.67
C VAL A 20 5.69 -2.14 1.73
N LEU A 21 6.83 -1.50 1.46
CA LEU A 21 7.92 -1.37 2.44
C LEU A 21 7.48 -0.61 3.69
N ALA A 22 6.74 0.49 3.54
CA ALA A 22 6.23 1.27 4.66
C ALA A 22 5.26 0.46 5.54
N VAL A 23 4.39 -0.36 4.92
CA VAL A 23 3.52 -1.30 5.64
C VAL A 23 4.35 -2.31 6.42
N THR A 24 5.35 -2.92 5.79
CA THR A 24 6.20 -3.93 6.41
C THR A 24 6.92 -3.36 7.64
N GLN A 25 7.58 -2.21 7.50
CA GLN A 25 8.30 -1.55 8.59
C GLN A 25 7.37 -1.16 9.74
N LEU A 26 6.16 -0.70 9.41
CA LEU A 26 5.13 -0.37 10.39
C LEU A 26 4.66 -1.63 11.14
N MET A 27 4.44 -2.74 10.44
CA MET A 27 4.08 -4.02 11.06
C MET A 27 5.22 -4.59 11.92
N GLU A 28 6.49 -4.47 11.51
CA GLU A 28 7.66 -4.86 12.32
C GLU A 28 7.79 -4.01 13.60
N THR A 29 7.56 -2.70 13.48
CA THR A 29 7.54 -1.77 14.62
C THR A 29 6.43 -2.13 15.61
N PHE A 30 5.32 -2.65 15.11
CA PHE A 30 4.19 -3.08 15.92
C PHE A 30 4.42 -4.47 16.53
N SER A 31 5.01 -5.40 15.80
CA SER A 31 5.40 -6.73 16.32
C SER A 31 6.41 -6.66 17.47
N SER A 32 7.18 -5.58 17.58
CA SER A 32 8.18 -5.37 18.63
C SER A 32 7.66 -4.58 19.85
N ARG A 33 6.39 -4.14 19.84
CA ARG A 33 5.78 -3.38 20.95
C ARG A 33 4.74 -4.22 21.69
N ASP A 34 4.97 -4.45 22.99
CA ASP A 34 4.05 -5.20 23.88
C ASP A 34 2.70 -4.50 24.13
N VAL A 35 2.56 -3.22 23.78
CA VAL A 35 1.34 -2.44 23.99
C VAL A 35 0.92 -1.79 22.68
N LEU A 36 0.24 -2.59 21.88
CA LEU A 36 -0.36 -2.19 20.62
C LEU A 36 -1.80 -1.74 20.89
N ASP A 37 -2.12 -0.48 20.60
CA ASP A 37 -3.52 -0.12 20.37
C ASP A 37 -3.96 -0.79 19.07
N LEU A 38 -4.50 -2.01 19.21
CA LEU A 38 -5.03 -2.85 18.14
C LEU A 38 -5.97 -2.07 17.21
N LYS A 39 -6.67 -1.05 17.73
CA LYS A 39 -7.54 -0.18 16.94
C LYS A 39 -6.74 0.72 16.00
N GLN A 40 -5.64 1.29 16.46
CA GLN A 40 -4.78 2.14 15.65
C GLN A 40 -4.00 1.31 14.61
N LEU A 41 -3.57 0.10 14.98
CA LEU A 41 -3.00 -0.86 14.04
C LEU A 41 -4.01 -1.25 12.95
N ALA A 42 -5.22 -1.65 13.35
CA ALA A 42 -6.27 -2.04 12.40
C ALA A 42 -6.65 -0.89 11.46
N ALA A 43 -6.77 0.34 11.98
CA ALA A 43 -7.05 1.52 11.17
C ALA A 43 -5.93 1.78 10.14
N THR A 44 -4.67 1.69 10.56
CA THR A 44 -3.52 1.94 9.69
C THR A 44 -3.36 0.85 8.63
N ALA A 45 -3.50 -0.41 9.02
CA ALA A 45 -3.50 -1.55 8.11
C ALA A 45 -4.63 -1.47 7.08
N MET A 46 -5.84 -1.06 7.49
CA MET A 46 -6.98 -0.91 6.59
C MET A 46 -6.73 0.17 5.53
N ILE A 47 -6.14 1.31 5.90
CA ILE A 47 -5.80 2.39 4.95
C ILE A 47 -4.77 1.90 3.93
N LEU A 48 -3.70 1.26 4.41
CA LEU A 48 -2.62 0.82 3.53
C LEU A 48 -3.05 -0.32 2.59
N LEU A 49 -3.86 -1.27 3.08
CA LEU A 49 -4.45 -2.31 2.26
C LEU A 49 -5.36 -1.74 1.18
N ARG A 50 -6.18 -0.74 1.52
CA ARG A 50 -7.06 -0.08 0.54
C ARG A 50 -6.24 0.63 -0.54
N ASP A 51 -5.23 1.41 -0.15
CA ASP A 51 -4.35 2.10 -1.10
C ASP A 51 -3.56 1.09 -1.99
N GLY A 52 -3.22 -0.08 -1.46
CA GLY A 52 -2.60 -1.18 -2.21
C GLY A 52 -3.57 -1.83 -3.21
N CYS A 53 -4.80 -2.12 -2.80
CA CYS A 53 -5.85 -2.64 -3.68
C CYS A 53 -6.19 -1.68 -4.82
N ASP A 54 -6.29 -0.38 -4.54
CA ASP A 54 -6.54 0.64 -5.56
C ASP A 54 -5.42 0.67 -6.61
N LEU A 55 -4.16 0.51 -6.17
CA LEU A 55 -3.01 0.45 -7.07
C LEU A 55 -3.01 -0.82 -7.93
N LEU A 56 -3.27 -1.98 -7.33
CA LEU A 56 -3.38 -3.26 -8.04
C LEU A 56 -4.52 -3.25 -9.06
N ASN A 57 -5.65 -2.61 -8.74
CA ASN A 57 -6.75 -2.43 -9.68
C ASN A 57 -6.32 -1.58 -10.88
N VAL A 58 -5.64 -0.46 -10.66
CA VAL A 58 -5.11 0.38 -11.76
C VAL A 58 -4.11 -0.39 -12.62
N LEU A 59 -3.22 -1.17 -12.01
CA LEU A 59 -2.28 -2.03 -12.74
C LEU A 59 -3.00 -3.10 -13.56
N GLY A 60 -4.01 -3.78 -12.98
CA GLY A 60 -4.81 -4.78 -13.68
C GLY A 60 -5.52 -4.22 -14.92
N TRP A 61 -6.11 -3.02 -14.80
CA TRP A 61 -6.70 -2.30 -15.93
C TRP A 61 -5.69 -1.91 -17.02
N ARG A 62 -4.46 -1.55 -16.64
CA ARG A 62 -3.40 -1.13 -17.56
C ARG A 62 -2.71 -2.29 -18.26
N LEU A 63 -2.69 -3.45 -17.61
CA LEU A 63 -2.01 -4.66 -18.09
C LEU A 63 -2.96 -5.65 -18.78
N GLN A 64 -4.27 -5.39 -18.79
CA GLN A 64 -5.23 -6.17 -19.57
C GLN A 64 -4.84 -6.11 -21.06
N PRO A 65 -4.57 -7.26 -21.70
CA PRO A 65 -4.36 -7.30 -23.13
C PRO A 65 -5.68 -6.91 -23.83
N THR A 66 -5.59 -6.00 -24.80
CA THR A 66 -6.67 -5.73 -25.78
C THR A 66 -7.02 -6.96 -26.57
#